data_AF-A0A1B6YHR9-F1
#
_entry.id   AF-A0A1B6YHR9-F1
#
_cell.length_a   1.000
_cell.length_b   1.000
_cell.length_c   1.000
_cell.angle_alpha   90.00
_cell.angle_beta   90.00
_cell.angle_gamma   90.00
#
_symmetry.space_group_name_H-M   'P 1'
#
loop_
_entity.id
_entity.type
_entity.pdbx_description
1 polymer ?
#
loop_
_entity_poly.entity_id
_entity_poly.type
_entity_poly.pdbx_seq_one_letter_code
_entity_poly.pdbx_strand_id
1 'polypeptide(L)'
;MIVYNGDHSKVKQDVLLKTAHVRSQILTLKAYGQLAGIAFSHRTMLSRQPVDEQPIPHSTLAEILETNPAGQGVIIEDLTRLISSTETEGIKKQVKFLLGNLPGMFSIRQHNTILGIGAVGLFHLASIEAAKRLDRTTRAKKAAASKNPDESKAASRKANAAKTALARTKALKLRQQIEKIRDSLPDNDRPNLADLARQLNDAGIPTPSGKGRWQTTTVSRVLQAAAQHDRQREELRQKMEARKQKRLQTTNRPPFGV
;
A
#
# COMPACT_ATOMS: atom_id res chain seq x y z
N MET A 1 -0.36 28.24 -2.18
CA MET A 1 1.02 27.81 -2.41
C MET A 1 1.12 26.34 -2.05
N ILE A 2 1.38 25.43 -3.02
CA ILE A 2 1.57 24.01 -2.70
C ILE A 2 3.03 23.84 -2.28
N VAL A 3 3.29 23.70 -0.98
CA VAL A 3 4.64 23.48 -0.46
C VAL A 3 4.96 21.98 -0.51
N TYR A 4 5.71 21.56 -1.52
CA TYR A 4 6.21 20.19 -1.65
C TYR A 4 7.59 20.11 -1.00
N ASN A 5 7.78 19.24 -0.01
CA ASN A 5 9.05 19.15 0.70
C ASN A 5 9.73 17.80 0.45
N GLY A 6 10.44 17.72 -0.67
CA GLY A 6 11.49 16.75 -0.93
C GLY A 6 12.70 17.51 -1.49
N ASP A 7 13.78 16.81 -1.86
CA ASP A 7 14.93 17.35 -2.63
C ASP A 7 14.53 17.68 -4.09
N HIS A 8 13.39 18.35 -4.20
CA HIS A 8 12.66 18.85 -5.34
C HIS A 8 12.68 20.38 -5.35
N SER A 9 13.58 21.01 -4.59
CA SER A 9 14.01 22.39 -4.84
C SER A 9 14.36 22.63 -6.33
N LYS A 10 14.59 21.55 -7.09
CA LYS A 10 14.80 21.53 -8.55
C LYS A 10 13.60 21.07 -9.41
N VAL A 11 12.55 20.45 -8.86
CA VAL A 11 11.38 20.05 -9.64
C VAL A 11 10.38 21.19 -9.64
N LYS A 12 10.31 21.91 -10.76
CA LYS A 12 9.39 23.03 -10.94
C LYS A 12 7.95 22.61 -10.63
N GLN A 13 7.22 23.48 -9.93
CA GLN A 13 5.83 23.26 -9.51
C GLN A 13 4.91 22.80 -10.65
N ASP A 14 5.16 23.26 -11.88
CA ASP A 14 4.42 22.87 -13.08
C ASP A 14 4.58 21.39 -13.43
N VAL A 15 5.74 20.78 -13.14
CA VAL A 15 6.00 19.34 -13.35
C VAL A 15 5.21 18.51 -12.35
N LEU A 16 5.17 18.91 -11.08
CA LEU A 16 4.38 18.22 -10.05
C LEU A 16 2.88 18.29 -10.35
N LEU A 17 2.39 19.47 -10.78
CA LEU A 17 1.01 19.68 -11.22
C LEU A 17 0.64 18.90 -12.49
N LYS A 18 1.60 18.38 -13.25
CA LYS A 18 1.36 17.49 -14.40
C LYS A 18 1.15 16.03 -14.01
N THR A 19 1.53 15.64 -12.78
CA THR A 19 1.31 14.26 -12.34
C THR A 19 -0.19 14.01 -12.10
N ALA A 20 -0.71 12.90 -12.65
CA ALA A 20 -2.13 12.54 -12.51
C ALA A 20 -2.56 12.43 -11.04
N HIS A 21 -1.64 12.03 -10.16
CA HIS A 21 -1.88 11.92 -8.72
C HIS A 21 -2.16 13.28 -8.07
N VAL A 22 -1.26 14.26 -8.26
CA VAL A 22 -1.41 15.60 -7.68
C VAL A 22 -2.64 16.29 -8.27
N ARG A 23 -2.92 16.12 -9.56
CA ARG A 23 -4.16 16.60 -10.19
C ARG A 23 -5.40 16.01 -9.53
N SER A 24 -5.44 14.70 -9.32
CA SER A 24 -6.55 14.03 -8.65
C SER A 24 -6.74 14.58 -7.23
N GLN A 25 -5.67 14.73 -6.45
CA GLN A 25 -5.75 15.30 -5.10
C GLN A 25 -6.30 16.73 -5.13
N ILE A 26 -5.82 17.58 -6.03
CA ILE A 26 -6.31 18.96 -6.20
C ILE A 26 -7.79 18.98 -6.59
N LEU A 27 -8.22 18.09 -7.49
CA LEU A 27 -9.63 17.99 -7.90
C LEU A 27 -10.51 17.53 -6.74
N THR A 28 -10.11 16.48 -6.01
CA THR A 28 -10.81 16.00 -4.82
C THR A 28 -10.94 17.11 -3.77
N LEU A 29 -9.88 17.89 -3.57
CA LEU A 29 -9.88 19.04 -2.67
C LEU A 29 -10.83 20.15 -3.11
N LYS A 30 -10.82 20.50 -4.39
CA LYS A 30 -11.73 21.50 -4.95
C LYS A 30 -13.19 21.07 -4.78
N ALA A 31 -13.51 19.84 -5.15
CA ALA A 31 -14.86 19.28 -5.03
C ALA A 31 -15.33 19.30 -3.57
N TYR A 32 -14.49 18.88 -2.64
CA TYR A 32 -14.81 18.92 -1.21
C TYR A 32 -15.00 20.34 -0.69
N GLY A 33 -14.12 21.27 -1.05
CA GLY A 33 -14.25 22.67 -0.62
C GLY A 33 -15.54 23.31 -1.11
N GLN A 34 -15.92 23.02 -2.37
CA GLN A 34 -17.21 23.46 -2.93
C GLN A 34 -18.40 22.86 -2.16
N LEU A 35 -18.37 21.56 -1.88
CA LEU A 35 -19.46 20.89 -1.14
C LEU A 35 -19.57 21.34 0.31
N ALA A 36 -18.45 21.61 0.98
CA ALA A 36 -18.41 21.99 2.39
C ALA A 36 -18.53 23.50 2.61
N GLY A 37 -18.58 24.32 1.55
CA GLY A 37 -18.52 25.78 1.66
C GLY A 37 -17.19 26.30 2.21
N ILE A 38 -16.12 25.51 2.11
CA ILE A 38 -14.79 25.85 2.64
C ILE A 38 -13.93 26.39 1.49
N ALA A 39 -13.59 27.66 1.57
CA ALA A 39 -12.59 28.26 0.69
C ALA A 39 -11.18 27.84 1.15
N PHE A 40 -10.53 26.95 0.40
CA PHE A 40 -9.10 26.66 0.59
C PHE A 40 -8.26 27.81 0.03
N SER A 41 -8.21 28.92 0.76
CA SER A 41 -7.46 30.14 0.41
C SER A 41 -5.97 29.85 0.26
N HIS A 42 -5.41 28.96 1.09
CA HIS A 42 -4.00 28.58 1.05
C HIS A 42 -3.84 27.05 1.02
N ARG A 43 -3.59 26.52 -0.19
CA ARG A 43 -3.44 25.08 -0.44
C ARG A 43 -2.07 24.54 0.00
N THR A 44 -1.81 24.41 1.29
CA THR A 44 -0.57 23.75 1.72
C THR A 44 -0.79 22.25 1.84
N MET A 45 -0.31 21.51 0.86
CA MET A 45 -0.29 20.05 0.88
C MET A 45 1.07 19.59 1.37
N LEU A 46 1.15 19.07 2.60
CA LEU A 46 2.37 18.47 3.13
C LEU A 46 2.59 17.10 2.47
N SER A 47 3.54 17.03 1.53
CA SER A 47 3.98 15.78 0.91
C SER A 47 5.46 15.48 1.19
N ARG A 48 5.67 14.32 1.83
CA ARG A 48 6.80 13.35 1.89
C ARG A 48 8.27 13.81 2.07
N GLN A 49 8.83 13.39 3.21
CA GLN A 49 9.79 12.26 3.31
C GLN A 49 9.59 11.50 4.65
N PRO A 50 9.90 10.18 4.74
CA PRO A 50 10.10 9.53 6.04
C PRO A 50 11.33 10.16 6.70
N VAL A 51 11.10 11.01 7.70
CA VAL A 51 12.20 11.61 8.47
C VAL A 51 12.75 10.54 9.40
N ASP A 52 14.04 10.25 9.28
CA ASP A 52 14.75 9.46 10.28
C ASP A 52 14.64 10.16 11.64
N GLU A 53 13.93 9.50 12.54
CA GLU A 53 13.99 9.51 14.01
C GLU A 53 14.05 10.84 14.81
N GLN A 54 13.87 12.03 14.23
CA GLN A 54 13.73 13.25 15.05
C GLN A 54 12.46 14.06 14.76
N PRO A 55 11.72 14.50 15.80
CA PRO A 55 10.71 15.54 15.68
C PRO A 55 11.41 16.88 15.47
N ILE A 56 12.05 17.07 14.31
CA ILE A 56 12.53 18.40 13.93
C ILE A 56 11.29 19.29 13.83
N PRO A 57 11.31 20.55 14.32
CA PRO A 57 10.27 21.52 14.02
C PRO A 57 10.17 21.57 12.50
N HIS A 58 9.14 20.92 11.96
CA HIS A 58 8.97 20.82 10.53
C HIS A 58 8.88 22.27 10.08
N SER A 59 9.91 22.80 9.41
CA SER A 59 9.94 24.21 9.01
C SER A 59 8.68 24.55 8.22
N THR A 60 8.16 23.58 7.47
CA THR A 60 6.86 23.67 6.82
C THR A 60 5.65 23.70 7.76
N LEU A 61 5.66 23.00 8.90
CA LEU A 61 4.58 23.16 9.88
C LEU A 61 4.64 24.55 10.53
N ALA A 62 5.83 25.03 10.90
CA ALA A 62 6.01 26.39 11.40
C ALA A 62 5.55 27.43 10.35
N GLU A 63 5.99 27.28 9.10
CA GLU A 63 5.59 28.11 7.96
C GLU A 63 4.07 28.03 7.69
N ILE A 64 3.44 26.86 7.86
CA ILE A 64 1.99 26.72 7.77
C ILE A 64 1.30 27.48 8.89
N LEU A 65 1.80 27.39 10.11
CA LEU A 65 1.23 28.10 11.25
C LEU A 65 1.42 29.61 11.13
N GLU A 66 2.54 30.06 10.55
CA GLU A 66 2.80 31.46 10.23
C GLU A 66 1.90 31.99 9.10
N THR A 67 1.73 31.21 8.02
CA THR A 67 0.94 31.61 6.84
C THR A 67 -0.57 31.33 6.98
N ASN A 68 -0.97 30.52 7.95
CA ASN A 68 -2.34 30.18 8.25
C ASN A 68 -2.55 30.09 9.77
N PRO A 69 -2.52 31.24 10.49
CA PRO A 69 -2.62 31.27 11.95
C PRO A 69 -3.99 30.78 12.46
N ALA A 70 -5.03 30.81 11.62
CA ALA A 70 -6.33 30.25 11.94
C ALA A 70 -6.35 28.70 11.88
N GLY A 71 -5.34 28.07 11.28
CA GLY A 71 -5.22 26.62 11.15
C GLY A 71 -6.39 25.97 10.38
N GLN A 72 -7.11 26.73 9.56
CA GLN A 72 -8.30 26.27 8.85
C GLN A 72 -7.93 25.70 7.48
N GLY A 73 -8.53 24.55 7.14
CA GLY A 73 -8.43 23.97 5.80
C GLY A 73 -7.06 23.39 5.44
N VAL A 74 -6.25 23.01 6.43
CA VAL A 74 -4.94 22.40 6.19
C VAL A 74 -5.13 20.94 5.81
N ILE A 75 -4.57 20.52 4.66
CA ILE A 75 -4.69 19.15 4.19
C ILE A 75 -3.35 18.44 4.17
N ILE A 76 -3.32 17.25 4.75
CA ILE A 76 -2.10 16.48 4.99
C ILE A 76 -2.26 15.09 4.34
N GLU A 77 -1.27 14.66 3.55
CA GLU A 77 -1.33 13.38 2.82
C GLU A 77 -1.31 12.17 3.78
N ASP A 78 -0.70 12.30 4.96
CA ASP A 78 -0.68 11.25 5.97
C ASP A 78 -0.41 11.80 7.38
N LEU A 79 -1.48 12.06 8.14
CA LEU A 79 -1.37 12.61 9.50
C LEU A 79 -0.55 11.74 10.46
N THR A 80 -0.50 10.43 10.25
CA THR A 80 0.23 9.52 11.16
C THR A 80 1.74 9.70 11.09
N ARG A 81 2.25 10.40 10.07
CA ARG A 81 3.67 10.69 9.91
C ARG A 81 4.14 11.96 10.62
N LEU A 82 3.22 12.86 10.95
CA LEU A 82 3.53 14.02 11.81
C LEU A 82 3.72 13.63 13.28
N ILE A 83 3.35 12.39 13.61
CA ILE A 83 3.50 11.82 14.94
C ILE A 83 4.68 10.86 14.89
N SER A 84 5.80 11.29 15.47
CA SER A 84 7.05 10.54 15.50
C SER A 84 7.14 9.60 16.70
N SER A 85 6.48 9.95 17.81
CA SER A 85 6.58 9.18 19.04
C SER A 85 6.01 7.77 18.89
N THR A 86 6.70 6.79 19.48
CA THR A 86 6.18 5.43 19.66
C THR A 86 5.53 5.22 21.03
N GLU A 87 5.68 6.19 21.93
CA GLU A 87 5.15 6.13 23.30
C GLU A 87 3.78 6.79 23.37
N THR A 88 2.86 6.17 24.10
CA THR A 88 1.47 6.64 24.23
C THR A 88 1.36 8.10 24.65
N GLU A 89 2.13 8.54 25.65
CA GLU A 89 2.09 9.93 26.14
C GLU A 89 2.69 10.92 25.15
N GLY A 90 3.77 10.54 24.45
CA GLY A 90 4.34 11.36 23.38
C GLY A 90 3.36 11.53 22.21
N ILE A 91 2.64 10.47 21.84
CA ILE A 91 1.57 10.52 20.83
C ILE A 91 0.47 11.48 21.28
N LYS A 92 -0.03 11.38 22.52
CA LYS A 92 -1.06 12.29 23.04
C LYS A 92 -0.63 13.76 22.95
N LYS A 93 0.60 14.07 23.38
CA LYS A 93 1.15 15.44 23.31
C LYS A 93 1.20 15.96 21.87
N GLN A 94 1.68 15.15 20.92
CA GLN A 94 1.76 15.54 19.51
C GLN A 94 0.37 15.69 18.87
N VAL A 95 -0.59 14.81 19.19
CA VAL A 95 -1.99 14.94 18.74
C VAL A 95 -2.63 16.22 19.27
N LYS A 96 -2.46 16.50 20.57
CA LYS A 96 -2.98 17.72 21.20
C LYS A 96 -2.36 18.97 20.57
N PHE A 97 -1.06 18.95 20.32
CA PHE A 97 -0.36 20.04 19.63
C PHE A 97 -0.93 20.27 18.23
N LEU A 98 -1.06 19.21 17.42
CA LEU A 98 -1.59 19.32 16.06
C LEU A 98 -3.01 19.88 16.05
N LEU A 99 -3.90 19.42 16.92
CA LEU A 99 -5.29 19.88 16.93
C LEU A 99 -5.50 21.25 17.57
N GLY A 100 -4.63 21.64 18.51
CA GLY A 100 -4.65 23.00 19.06
C GLY A 100 -4.21 24.06 18.05
N ASN A 101 -3.30 23.70 17.14
CA ASN A 101 -2.75 24.63 16.14
C ASN A 101 -3.41 24.47 14.75
N LEU A 102 -4.01 23.32 14.46
CA LEU A 102 -4.66 22.99 13.18
C LEU A 102 -6.05 22.37 13.42
N PRO A 103 -7.03 23.13 13.93
CA PRO A 103 -8.36 22.60 14.24
C PRO A 103 -9.15 22.17 12.99
N GLY A 104 -8.82 22.71 11.81
CA GLY A 104 -9.47 22.38 10.53
C GLY A 104 -8.65 21.43 9.65
N MET A 105 -8.00 20.44 10.26
CA MET A 105 -7.07 19.55 9.57
C MET A 105 -7.76 18.35 8.91
N PHE A 106 -7.42 18.10 7.66
CA PHE A 106 -7.94 16.99 6.88
C PHE A 106 -6.82 16.05 6.42
N SER A 107 -7.10 14.75 6.40
CA SER A 107 -6.16 13.75 5.88
C SER A 107 -6.63 13.23 4.52
N ILE A 108 -5.77 13.26 3.49
CA ILE A 108 -6.03 12.54 2.24
C ILE A 108 -5.37 11.18 2.31
N ARG A 109 -6.10 10.17 2.80
CA ARG A 109 -5.60 8.80 2.74
C ARG A 109 -5.88 8.21 1.36
N GLN A 110 -4.81 7.73 0.71
CA GLN A 110 -4.91 6.93 -0.52
C GLN A 110 -5.74 7.58 -1.64
N HIS A 111 -5.28 8.75 -2.10
CA HIS A 111 -5.67 9.40 -3.36
C HIS A 111 -7.09 10.02 -3.41
N ASN A 112 -8.08 9.48 -2.70
CA ASN A 112 -9.49 9.81 -2.95
C ASN A 112 -10.32 10.11 -1.71
N THR A 113 -9.85 9.77 -0.49
CA THR A 113 -10.65 9.94 0.72
C THR A 113 -10.09 11.06 1.57
N ILE A 114 -10.85 12.15 1.66
CA ILE A 114 -10.64 13.21 2.65
C ILE A 114 -11.33 12.76 3.93
N LEU A 115 -10.57 12.61 5.00
CA LEU A 115 -11.09 12.34 6.33
C LEU A 115 -10.86 13.58 7.20
N GLY A 116 -11.94 14.15 7.73
CA GLY A 116 -11.86 14.98 8.92
C GLY A 116 -11.51 14.06 10.09
N ILE A 117 -10.37 14.25 10.72
CA ILE A 117 -9.90 13.34 11.77
C ILE A 117 -9.83 14.13 13.08
N GLY A 118 -10.82 13.89 13.95
CA GLY A 118 -10.79 14.41 15.33
C GLY A 118 -9.71 13.74 16.19
N ALA A 119 -9.50 14.26 17.40
CA ALA A 119 -8.48 13.81 18.35
C ALA A 119 -8.40 12.30 18.54
N VAL A 120 -9.55 11.66 18.77
CA VAL A 120 -9.64 10.23 19.02
C VAL A 120 -9.19 9.43 17.79
N GLY A 121 -9.68 9.80 16.60
CA GLY A 121 -9.32 9.13 15.36
C GLY A 121 -7.83 9.27 15.05
N LEU A 122 -7.27 10.47 15.25
CA LEU A 122 -5.86 10.74 14.99
C LEU A 122 -4.97 9.97 15.95
N PHE A 123 -5.29 10.00 17.24
CA PHE A 123 -4.59 9.25 18.28
C PHE A 123 -4.59 7.74 17.99
N HIS A 124 -5.74 7.17 17.62
CA HIS A 124 -5.84 5.75 17.31
C HIS A 124 -4.98 5.35 16.11
N LEU A 125 -5.06 6.11 15.01
CA LEU A 125 -4.26 5.87 13.81
C LEU A 125 -2.75 5.98 14.10
N ALA A 126 -2.35 6.98 14.89
CA ALA A 126 -0.98 7.18 15.29
C ALA A 126 -0.47 6.02 16.18
N SER A 127 -1.29 5.56 17.11
CA SER A 127 -0.97 4.43 18.00
C SER A 127 -0.76 3.13 17.23
N ILE A 128 -1.61 2.86 16.22
CA ILE A 128 -1.43 1.70 15.32
C ILE A 128 -0.10 1.80 14.56
N GLU A 129 0.25 2.98 14.03
CA GLU A 129 1.48 3.12 13.26
C GLU A 129 2.73 3.08 14.16
N ALA A 130 2.66 3.64 15.36
CA ALA A 130 3.67 3.51 16.40
C ALA A 130 3.93 2.04 16.77
N ALA A 131 2.88 1.25 17.00
CA ALA A 131 3.01 -0.18 17.29
C ALA A 131 3.69 -0.94 16.13
N LYS A 132 3.35 -0.62 14.88
CA LYS A 132 4.03 -1.22 13.71
C LYS A 132 5.50 -0.82 13.62
N ARG A 133 5.85 0.44 13.94
CA ARG A 133 7.26 0.89 13.95
C ARG A 133 8.03 0.13 15.01
N LEU A 134 7.49 0.04 16.23
CA LEU A 134 8.12 -0.69 17.33
C LEU A 134 8.34 -2.18 16.99
N ASP A 135 7.35 -2.84 16.40
CA ASP A 135 7.49 -4.23 15.94
C ASP A 135 8.58 -4.36 14.87
N ARG A 136 8.65 -3.45 13.89
CA ARG A 136 9.72 -3.45 12.86
C ARG A 136 11.10 -3.26 13.48
N THR A 137 11.27 -2.27 14.36
CA THR A 137 12.54 -1.98 15.02
C THR A 137 12.98 -3.14 15.91
N THR A 138 12.06 -3.75 16.65
CA THR A 138 12.34 -4.92 17.51
C THR A 138 12.77 -6.12 16.67
N ARG A 139 12.09 -6.39 15.55
CA ARG A 139 12.49 -7.45 14.62
C ARG A 139 13.84 -7.18 13.97
N ALA A 140 14.11 -5.94 13.57
CA ALA A 140 15.38 -5.53 13.00
C ALA A 140 16.54 -5.71 14.00
N LYS A 141 16.35 -5.27 15.26
CA LYS A 141 17.32 -5.48 16.34
C LYS A 141 17.57 -6.97 16.61
N LYS A 142 16.49 -7.78 16.68
CA LYS A 142 16.61 -9.23 16.87
C LYS A 142 17.34 -9.91 15.70
N ALA A 143 17.07 -9.48 14.46
CA ALA A 143 17.76 -9.98 13.28
C ALA A 143 19.24 -9.57 13.24
N ALA A 144 19.56 -8.32 13.62
CA ALA A 144 20.93 -7.83 13.70
C ALA A 144 21.73 -8.49 14.85
N ALA A 145 21.07 -8.83 15.96
CA ALA A 145 21.67 -9.54 17.08
C ALA A 145 21.83 -11.05 16.84
N SER A 146 21.20 -11.62 15.79
CA SER A 146 21.34 -13.04 15.47
C SER A 146 22.75 -13.29 14.95
N LYS A 147 23.62 -13.84 15.80
CA LYS A 147 25.00 -14.22 15.43
C LYS A 147 25.08 -15.32 14.39
N ASN A 148 23.95 -15.96 14.07
CA ASN A 148 23.84 -17.05 13.10
C ASN A 148 23.27 -16.53 11.76
N PRO A 149 24.09 -16.36 10.71
CA PRO A 149 23.64 -15.90 9.39
C PRO A 149 22.61 -16.83 8.76
N ASP A 150 22.64 -18.12 9.10
CA ASP A 150 21.76 -19.12 8.49
C ASP A 150 20.34 -19.05 9.03
N GLU A 151 20.16 -18.69 10.31
CA GLU A 151 18.84 -18.41 10.89
C GLU A 151 18.20 -17.17 10.26
N SER A 152 18.99 -16.11 10.04
CA SER A 152 18.52 -14.90 9.35
C SER A 152 18.11 -15.19 7.91
N LYS A 153 18.91 -15.97 7.16
CA LYS A 153 18.56 -16.45 5.81
C LYS A 153 17.29 -17.31 5.83
N ALA A 154 17.14 -18.23 6.78
CA ALA A 154 15.97 -19.09 6.90
C ALA A 154 14.69 -18.28 7.20
N ALA A 155 14.77 -17.31 8.11
CA ALA A 155 13.65 -16.39 8.40
C ALA A 155 13.26 -15.56 7.17
N SER A 156 14.26 -15.03 6.43
CA SER A 156 14.04 -14.30 5.18
C SER A 156 13.37 -15.17 4.11
N ARG A 157 13.85 -16.41 3.90
CA ARG A 157 13.24 -17.39 2.99
C ARG A 157 11.80 -17.70 3.38
N LYS A 158 11.51 -17.91 4.67
CA LYS A 158 10.15 -18.16 5.17
C LYS A 158 9.24 -16.95 4.93
N ALA A 159 9.71 -15.74 5.19
CA ALA A 159 8.95 -14.52 4.93
C ALA A 159 8.67 -14.31 3.43
N ASN A 160 9.65 -14.55 2.58
CA ASN A 160 9.48 -14.46 1.13
C ASN A 160 8.55 -15.55 0.59
N ALA A 161 8.62 -16.77 1.12
CA ALA A 161 7.69 -17.85 0.80
C ALA A 161 6.24 -17.46 1.18
N ALA A 162 6.03 -16.90 2.37
CA ALA A 162 4.71 -16.43 2.80
C ALA A 162 4.18 -15.28 1.92
N LYS A 163 5.02 -14.29 1.57
CA LYS A 163 4.65 -13.21 0.64
C LYS A 163 4.28 -13.77 -0.74
N THR A 164 5.06 -14.73 -1.24
CA THR A 164 4.82 -15.38 -2.52
C THR A 164 3.51 -16.16 -2.51
N ALA A 165 3.24 -16.91 -1.43
CA ALA A 165 1.98 -17.63 -1.25
C ALA A 165 0.78 -16.67 -1.23
N LEU A 166 0.86 -15.58 -0.46
CA LEU A 166 -0.19 -14.56 -0.42
C LEU A 166 -0.43 -13.91 -1.79
N ALA A 167 0.65 -13.58 -2.51
CA ALA A 167 0.57 -13.01 -3.85
C ALA A 167 -0.11 -13.97 -4.84
N ARG A 168 0.21 -15.27 -4.76
CA ARG A 168 -0.43 -16.32 -5.58
C ARG A 168 -1.92 -16.43 -5.28
N THR A 169 -2.31 -16.49 -4.00
CA THR A 169 -3.72 -16.55 -3.61
C THR A 169 -4.50 -15.34 -4.14
N LYS A 170 -3.91 -14.14 -4.07
CA LYS A 170 -4.51 -12.94 -4.68
C LYS A 170 -4.61 -13.05 -6.20
N ALA A 171 -3.56 -13.52 -6.87
CA ALA A 171 -3.54 -13.67 -8.31
C ALA A 171 -4.62 -14.64 -8.81
N LEU A 172 -4.86 -15.74 -8.10
CA LEU A 172 -5.93 -16.69 -8.46
C LEU A 172 -7.33 -16.08 -8.34
N LYS A 173 -7.60 -15.34 -7.26
CA LYS A 173 -8.88 -14.63 -7.09
C LYS A 173 -9.09 -13.59 -8.19
N LEU A 174 -8.05 -12.79 -8.47
CA LEU A 174 -8.10 -11.77 -9.51
C LEU A 174 -8.20 -12.38 -10.90
N ARG A 175 -7.59 -13.54 -11.17
CA ARG A 175 -7.70 -14.21 -12.47
C ARG A 175 -9.16 -14.43 -12.84
N GLN A 176 -9.99 -14.93 -11.92
CA GLN A 176 -11.41 -15.16 -12.20
C GLN A 176 -12.13 -13.88 -12.63
N GLN A 177 -11.80 -12.75 -12.03
CA GLN A 177 -12.35 -11.45 -12.42
C GLN A 177 -11.80 -10.98 -13.78
N ILE A 178 -10.50 -11.19 -14.02
CA ILE A 178 -9.84 -10.85 -15.28
C ILE A 178 -10.44 -11.65 -16.44
N GLU A 179 -10.65 -12.96 -16.28
CA GLU A 179 -11.26 -13.79 -17.33
C GLU A 179 -12.71 -13.36 -17.60
N LYS A 180 -13.51 -13.04 -16.58
CA LYS A 180 -14.86 -12.50 -16.78
C LYS A 180 -14.87 -11.21 -17.63
N ILE A 181 -13.94 -10.30 -17.36
CA ILE A 181 -13.81 -9.08 -18.15
C ILE A 181 -13.31 -9.40 -19.56
N ARG A 182 -12.35 -10.34 -19.70
CA ARG A 182 -11.87 -10.80 -21.01
C ARG A 182 -13.01 -11.39 -21.85
N ASP A 183 -13.86 -12.22 -21.27
CA ASP A 183 -14.96 -12.87 -22.01
C ASP A 183 -16.01 -11.86 -22.52
N SER A 184 -16.16 -10.72 -21.82
CA SER A 184 -17.01 -9.60 -22.27
C SER A 184 -16.42 -8.73 -23.38
N LEU A 185 -15.13 -8.90 -23.71
CA LEU A 185 -14.50 -8.15 -24.79
C LEU A 185 -14.77 -8.82 -26.16
N PRO A 186 -14.83 -8.01 -27.24
CA PRO A 186 -14.79 -8.50 -28.61
C PRO A 186 -13.60 -9.45 -28.85
N ASP A 187 -13.76 -10.46 -29.71
CA ASP A 187 -12.74 -11.51 -29.92
C ASP A 187 -11.35 -10.97 -30.27
N ASN A 188 -11.29 -9.89 -31.05
CA ASN A 188 -10.05 -9.20 -31.42
C ASN A 188 -9.34 -8.53 -30.23
N ASP A 189 -10.09 -8.15 -29.18
CA ASP A 189 -9.58 -7.42 -28.02
C ASP A 189 -9.28 -8.33 -26.82
N ARG A 190 -9.81 -9.55 -26.81
CA ARG A 190 -9.54 -10.57 -25.76
C ARG A 190 -8.04 -10.79 -25.46
N PRO A 191 -7.13 -10.87 -26.45
CA PRO A 191 -5.70 -11.01 -26.18
C PRO A 191 -5.02 -9.69 -25.78
N ASN A 192 -5.66 -8.53 -25.98
CA ASN A 192 -5.06 -7.23 -25.71
C ASN A 192 -5.06 -6.89 -24.22
N LEU A 193 -3.88 -7.02 -23.60
CA LEU A 193 -3.69 -6.73 -22.18
C LEU A 193 -3.89 -5.25 -21.80
N ALA A 194 -3.74 -4.32 -22.75
CA ALA A 194 -3.96 -2.90 -22.50
C ALA A 194 -5.46 -2.60 -22.36
N ASP A 195 -6.29 -3.21 -23.21
CA ASP A 195 -7.75 -3.08 -23.15
C ASP A 195 -8.29 -3.75 -21.90
N LEU A 196 -7.75 -4.92 -21.56
CA LEU A 196 -8.08 -5.59 -20.31
C LEU A 196 -7.74 -4.74 -19.08
N ALA A 197 -6.57 -4.09 -19.06
CA ALA A 197 -6.21 -3.18 -17.96
C ALA A 197 -7.15 -1.98 -17.87
N ARG A 198 -7.59 -1.43 -19.00
CA ARG A 198 -8.55 -0.32 -19.07
C ARG A 198 -9.90 -0.74 -18.48
N GLN A 199 -10.45 -1.85 -18.97
CA GLN A 199 -11.73 -2.38 -18.49
C GLN A 199 -11.70 -2.75 -17.00
N LEU A 200 -10.59 -3.28 -16.49
CA LEU A 200 -10.43 -3.55 -15.06
C LEU A 200 -10.48 -2.26 -14.21
N ASN A 201 -9.91 -1.16 -14.72
CA ASN A 201 -10.00 0.15 -14.08
C ASN A 201 -11.43 0.70 -14.13
N ASP A 202 -12.09 0.58 -15.26
CA ASP A 202 -13.44 1.11 -15.48
C ASP A 202 -14.48 0.34 -14.64
N ALA A 203 -14.28 -0.98 -14.49
CA ALA A 203 -15.05 -1.83 -13.58
C ALA A 203 -14.73 -1.61 -12.08
N GLY A 204 -13.80 -0.70 -11.74
CA GLY A 204 -13.43 -0.41 -10.36
C GLY A 204 -12.75 -1.58 -9.62
N ILE A 205 -12.18 -2.54 -10.34
CA ILE A 205 -11.57 -3.73 -9.73
C ILE A 205 -10.21 -3.34 -9.11
N PRO A 206 -9.97 -3.59 -7.81
CA PRO A 206 -8.71 -3.19 -7.19
C PRO A 206 -7.53 -4.03 -7.70
N THR A 207 -6.36 -3.39 -7.82
CA THR A 207 -5.09 -4.07 -8.15
C THR A 207 -4.66 -5.03 -7.02
N PRO A 208 -3.69 -5.94 -7.24
CA PRO A 208 -3.21 -6.85 -6.18
C PRO A 208 -2.68 -6.15 -4.92
N SER A 209 -2.14 -4.93 -5.08
CA SER A 209 -1.66 -4.09 -3.99
C SER A 209 -2.79 -3.29 -3.31
N GLY A 210 -3.98 -3.26 -3.91
CA GLY A 210 -5.10 -2.39 -3.54
C GLY A 210 -4.82 -0.91 -3.83
N LYS A 211 -3.80 -0.61 -4.63
CA LYS A 211 -3.33 0.76 -4.87
C LYS A 211 -3.10 1.02 -6.36
N GLY A 212 -3.48 2.21 -6.80
CA GLY A 212 -3.27 2.67 -8.16
C GLY A 212 -4.18 2.00 -9.18
N ARG A 213 -3.92 2.30 -10.46
CA ARG A 213 -4.64 1.77 -11.61
C ARG A 213 -3.98 0.50 -12.13
N TRP A 214 -4.76 -0.38 -12.75
CA TRP A 214 -4.27 -1.48 -13.55
C TRP A 214 -3.42 -0.97 -14.70
N GLN A 215 -2.27 -1.62 -14.88
CA GLN A 215 -1.35 -1.43 -15.99
C GLN A 215 -1.19 -2.76 -16.72
N THR A 216 -0.88 -2.72 -18.02
CA THR A 216 -0.65 -3.89 -18.87
C THR A 216 0.33 -4.90 -18.24
N THR A 217 1.45 -4.40 -17.71
CA THR A 217 2.46 -5.23 -17.03
C THR A 217 1.93 -5.90 -15.76
N THR A 218 1.03 -5.23 -15.03
CA THR A 218 0.40 -5.78 -13.83
C THR A 218 -0.57 -6.90 -14.17
N VAL A 219 -1.39 -6.71 -15.22
CA VAL A 219 -2.29 -7.76 -15.74
C VAL A 219 -1.48 -8.99 -16.17
N SER A 220 -0.45 -8.79 -16.98
CA SER A 220 0.46 -9.86 -17.44
C SER A 220 1.03 -10.67 -16.27
N ARG A 221 1.57 -10.00 -15.25
CA ARG A 221 2.15 -10.65 -14.05
C ARG A 221 1.12 -11.46 -13.26
N VAL A 222 -0.11 -10.96 -13.12
CA VAL A 222 -1.17 -11.67 -12.41
C VAL A 222 -1.54 -12.97 -13.15
N LEU A 223 -1.74 -12.88 -14.46
CA LEU A 223 -2.05 -14.04 -15.30
C LEU A 223 -0.91 -15.07 -15.29
N GLN A 224 0.34 -14.61 -15.44
CA GLN A 224 1.52 -15.47 -15.39
C GLN A 224 1.65 -16.17 -14.03
N ALA A 225 1.45 -15.44 -12.93
CA ALA A 225 1.52 -16.00 -11.58
C ALA A 225 0.41 -17.05 -11.34
N ALA A 226 -0.80 -16.81 -11.85
CA ALA A 226 -1.89 -17.77 -11.76
C ALA A 226 -1.63 -19.02 -12.62
N ALA A 227 -1.11 -18.85 -13.84
CA ALA A 227 -0.74 -19.97 -14.73
C ALA A 227 0.40 -20.82 -14.13
N GLN A 228 1.40 -20.18 -13.52
CA GLN A 228 2.46 -20.89 -12.79
C GLN A 228 1.91 -21.71 -11.63
N HIS A 229 0.93 -21.18 -10.89
CA HIS A 229 0.29 -21.90 -9.80
C HIS A 229 -0.43 -23.16 -10.30
N ASP A 230 -1.17 -23.07 -11.41
CA ASP A 230 -1.88 -24.21 -11.97
C ASP A 230 -0.91 -25.30 -12.46
N ARG A 231 0.20 -24.91 -13.12
CA ARG A 231 1.26 -25.87 -13.49
C ARG A 231 1.84 -26.57 -12.26
N GLN A 232 2.15 -25.83 -11.20
CA GLN A 232 2.67 -26.40 -9.95
C GLN A 232 1.68 -27.37 -9.30
N ARG A 233 0.38 -27.06 -9.35
CA ARG A 233 -0.67 -27.92 -8.80
C ARG A 233 -0.80 -29.21 -9.60
N GLU A 234 -0.72 -29.14 -10.92
CA GLU A 234 -0.78 -30.31 -11.80
C GLU A 234 0.45 -31.21 -11.63
N GLU A 235 1.65 -30.63 -11.58
CA GLU A 235 2.88 -31.37 -11.29
C GLU A 235 2.83 -32.08 -9.92
N LEU A 236 2.29 -31.41 -8.90
CA LEU A 236 2.13 -32.01 -7.57
C LEU A 236 1.14 -33.18 -7.61
N ARG A 237 0.03 -33.02 -8.34
CA ARG A 237 -0.96 -34.07 -8.54
C ARG A 237 -0.36 -35.31 -9.21
N GLN A 238 0.35 -35.11 -10.32
CA GLN A 238 1.02 -36.21 -11.05
C GLN A 238 2.05 -36.93 -10.17
N LYS A 239 2.84 -36.18 -9.36
CA LYS A 239 3.78 -36.78 -8.39
C LYS A 239 3.07 -37.62 -7.32
N MET A 240 1.92 -37.17 -6.84
CA MET A 240 1.13 -37.91 -5.85
C MET A 240 0.51 -39.18 -6.45
N GLU A 241 -0.01 -39.11 -7.68
CA GLU A 241 -0.54 -40.26 -8.42
C GLU A 241 0.56 -41.30 -8.71
N ALA A 242 1.74 -40.87 -9.17
CA ALA A 242 2.89 -41.75 -9.38
C ALA A 242 3.35 -42.43 -8.08
N ARG A 243 3.37 -41.71 -6.96
CA ARG A 243 3.66 -42.30 -5.63
C ARG A 243 2.63 -43.34 -5.21
N LYS A 244 1.35 -43.08 -5.49
CA LYS A 244 0.25 -44.03 -5.21
C LYS A 244 0.41 -45.31 -6.04
N GLN A 245 0.68 -45.18 -7.34
CA GLN A 245 0.92 -46.33 -8.23
C GLN A 245 2.13 -47.15 -7.79
N LYS A 246 3.25 -46.50 -7.44
CA LYS A 246 4.44 -47.19 -6.93
C LYS A 246 4.14 -47.97 -5.64
N ARG A 247 3.36 -47.39 -4.72
CA ARG A 247 2.93 -48.09 -3.50
C ARG A 247 2.09 -49.33 -3.81
N LEU A 248 1.14 -49.23 -4.74
CA LEU A 248 0.30 -50.36 -5.16
C LEU A 248 1.11 -51.48 -5.84
N GLN A 249 2.15 -51.14 -6.61
CA GLN A 249 3.06 -52.13 -7.19
C GLN A 249 3.91 -52.84 -6.13
N THR A 250 4.38 -52.12 -5.11
CA THR A 250 5.16 -52.73 -4.02
C THR A 250 4.30 -53.68 -3.17
N THR A 251 3.03 -53.34 -2.91
CA THR A 251 2.13 -54.19 -2.12
C THR A 251 1.68 -55.45 -2.85
N ASN A 252 1.67 -55.44 -4.19
CA ASN A 252 1.32 -56.59 -5.01
C ASN A 252 2.53 -57.47 -5.37
N ARG A 253 3.71 -57.19 -4.80
CA ARG A 253 4.86 -58.08 -4.99
C ARG A 253 4.59 -59.36 -4.20
N PRO A 254 4.52 -60.54 -4.85
CA PRO A 254 4.25 -61.79 -4.14
C PRO A 254 5.29 -61.95 -3.02
N PRO A 255 4.89 -62.44 -1.83
CA PRO A 255 5.84 -62.75 -0.77
C PRO A 255 6.92 -63.67 -1.36
N PHE A 256 8.18 -63.35 -1.10
CA PHE A 256 9.33 -64.09 -1.61
C PHE A 256 9.14 -65.59 -1.37
N GLY A 257 9.09 -66.38 -2.45
CA GLY A 257 9.29 -67.83 -2.51
C GLY A 257 8.67 -68.66 -1.40
N VAL A 258 7.52 -69.27 -1.69
CA VAL A 258 7.31 -70.68 -1.33
C VAL A 258 7.84 -71.51 -2.49
#